data_AF-A0A1F3Y556-F1
#
_entry.id   AF-A0A1F3Y556-F1
#
_cell.length_a   1.000
_cell.length_b   1.000
_cell.length_c   1.000
_cell.angle_alpha   90.00
_cell.angle_beta   90.00
_cell.angle_gamma   90.00
#
_symmetry.space_group_name_H-M   'P 1'
#
loop_
_entity.id
_entity.type
_entity.pdbx_description
1 polymer ?
#
loop_
_entity_poly.entity_id
_entity_poly.type
_entity_poly.pdbx_seq_one_letter_code
_entity_poly.pdbx_strand_id
1 'polypeptide(L)'
;MKEVKIIKRYQNRKLYDTHESSYVTLDEISKMIKNGEDLRVIDNKTKNDITAATLTQLLYESERKAKAQPSVAMLKEIIRHGDGSFSGFIQTKLGNEMAKFEEVTTTPALNQ
;
A
#
# COMPACT_ATOMS: atom_id res chain seq x y z
N MET A 1 -18.98 13.93 -0.47
CA MET A 1 -17.62 13.45 -0.15
C MET A 1 -17.78 12.07 0.46
N LYS A 2 -17.01 11.06 0.02
CA LYS A 2 -17.09 9.72 0.61
C LYS A 2 -16.47 9.79 2.01
N GLU A 3 -17.20 9.39 3.04
CA GLU A 3 -16.74 9.49 4.42
C GLU A 3 -15.61 8.47 4.68
N VAL A 4 -14.54 8.91 5.34
CA VAL A 4 -13.37 8.06 5.64
C VAL A 4 -13.65 7.27 6.92
N LYS A 5 -13.67 5.95 6.81
CA LYS A 5 -13.95 5.05 7.93
C LYS A 5 -12.77 5.01 8.90
N ILE A 6 -13.01 5.20 10.20
CA ILE A 6 -11.95 5.16 11.22
C ILE A 6 -11.94 3.78 11.90
N ILE A 7 -10.83 3.07 11.73
CA ILE A 7 -10.55 1.81 12.41
C ILE A 7 -9.58 2.08 13.57
N LYS A 8 -9.96 1.73 14.79
CA LYS A 8 -9.08 1.79 15.97
C LYS A 8 -8.36 0.47 16.17
N ARG A 9 -7.03 0.51 16.27
CA ARG A 9 -6.22 -0.66 16.63
C ARG A 9 -5.90 -0.65 18.11
N TYR A 10 -6.20 -1.75 18.80
CA TYR A 10 -5.90 -1.94 20.21
C TYR A 10 -4.63 -2.79 20.41
N GLN A 11 -4.04 -2.72 21.61
CA GLN A 11 -2.76 -3.38 21.92
C GLN A 11 -2.80 -4.90 21.75
N ASN A 12 -3.97 -5.53 21.94
CA ASN A 12 -4.20 -6.95 21.68
C ASN A 12 -4.46 -7.27 20.18
N ARG A 13 -4.03 -6.38 19.27
CA ARG A 13 -4.22 -6.44 17.82
C ARG A 13 -5.68 -6.43 17.35
N LYS A 14 -6.67 -6.23 18.24
CA LYS A 14 -8.07 -6.06 17.84
C LYS A 14 -8.23 -4.78 17.03
N LEU A 15 -9.05 -4.86 15.99
CA LEU A 15 -9.40 -3.74 15.13
C LEU A 15 -10.88 -3.45 15.34
N TYR A 16 -11.22 -2.20 15.60
CA TYR A 16 -12.58 -1.76 15.90
C TYR A 16 -13.01 -0.72 14.89
N ASP A 17 -14.08 -1.00 14.17
CA ASP A 17 -14.72 -0.08 13.27
C ASP A 17 -15.62 0.87 14.06
N THR A 18 -15.27 2.17 14.02
CA THR A 18 -16.03 3.19 14.76
C THR A 18 -17.36 3.55 14.11
N HIS A 19 -17.56 3.20 12.84
CA HIS A 19 -18.81 3.45 12.11
C HIS A 19 -19.83 2.34 12.39
N GLU A 20 -19.42 1.09 12.23
CA GLU A 20 -20.28 -0.09 12.53
C GLU A 20 -20.33 -0.43 14.02
N SER A 21 -19.54 0.26 14.84
CA SER A 21 -19.41 0.01 16.28
C SER A 21 -19.07 -1.44 16.63
N SER A 22 -18.26 -2.10 15.80
CA SER A 22 -17.98 -3.54 15.89
C SER A 22 -16.49 -3.87 15.70
N TYR A 23 -16.09 -5.06 16.15
CA TYR A 23 -14.75 -5.57 15.88
C TYR A 23 -14.68 -6.17 14.47
N VAL A 24 -13.60 -5.87 13.77
CA VAL A 24 -13.33 -6.35 12.41
C VAL A 24 -11.98 -7.05 12.34
N THR A 25 -11.81 -7.86 11.31
CA THR A 25 -10.59 -8.57 10.97
C THR A 25 -9.82 -7.86 9.86
N LEU A 26 -8.54 -8.20 9.69
CA LEU A 26 -7.75 -7.73 8.55
C LEU A 26 -8.35 -8.15 7.19
N ASP A 27 -8.94 -9.35 7.12
CA ASP A 27 -9.59 -9.83 5.89
C ASP A 27 -10.85 -8.99 5.55
N GLU A 28 -11.62 -8.55 6.54
CA GLU A 28 -12.75 -7.64 6.33
C GLU A 28 -12.30 -6.25 5.88
N ILE A 29 -11.25 -5.70 6.50
CA ILE A 29 -10.64 -4.44 6.05
C ILE A 29 -10.14 -4.56 4.60
N SER A 30 -9.52 -5.68 4.23
CA SER A 30 -9.10 -5.93 2.85
C SER A 30 -10.29 -5.91 1.88
N LYS A 31 -11.44 -6.48 2.27
CA LYS A 31 -12.67 -6.45 1.47
C LYS A 31 -13.23 -5.03 1.33
N MET A 32 -13.27 -4.25 2.41
CA MET A 32 -13.71 -2.85 2.39
C MET A 32 -12.92 -2.04 1.35
N ILE A 33 -11.59 -2.15 1.39
CA ILE A 33 -10.69 -1.46 0.44
C ILE A 33 -10.95 -1.91 -1.00
N LYS A 34 -11.12 -3.22 -1.23
CA LYS A 34 -11.43 -3.77 -2.57
C LYS A 34 -12.79 -3.29 -3.09
N ASN A 35 -13.73 -2.99 -2.22
CA ASN A 35 -15.02 -2.38 -2.57
C ASN A 35 -14.93 -0.86 -2.78
N GLY A 36 -13.71 -0.30 -2.71
CA GLY A 36 -13.44 1.12 -2.90
C GLY A 36 -13.78 2.00 -1.70
N GLU A 37 -13.97 1.42 -0.51
CA GLU A 37 -14.09 2.20 0.73
C GLU A 37 -12.75 2.82 1.11
N ASP A 38 -12.80 4.06 1.62
CA ASP A 38 -11.64 4.75 2.16
C ASP A 38 -11.62 4.61 3.68
N LEU A 39 -10.46 4.31 4.25
CA LEU A 39 -10.31 4.07 5.67
C LEU A 39 -8.97 4.55 6.21
N ARG A 40 -8.97 4.90 7.50
CA ARG A 40 -7.78 5.22 8.27
C ARG A 40 -7.71 4.34 9.50
N VAL A 41 -6.50 3.91 9.84
CA VAL A 41 -6.24 3.08 11.00
C VAL A 41 -5.47 3.91 12.04
N ILE A 42 -6.06 4.08 13.21
CA ILE A 42 -5.51 4.86 14.31
C ILE A 42 -5.17 3.93 15.48
N ASP A 43 -3.95 4.03 16.01
CA ASP A 43 -3.60 3.33 17.23
C ASP A 43 -4.39 3.90 18.41
N ASN A 44 -5.13 3.05 19.13
CA ASN A 44 -6.00 3.52 20.21
C ASN A 44 -5.22 4.09 21.39
N LYS A 45 -3.99 3.63 21.65
CA LYS A 45 -3.17 4.09 22.77
C LYS A 45 -2.42 5.36 22.42
N THR A 46 -1.68 5.37 21.32
CA THR A 46 -0.80 6.49 20.94
C THR A 46 -1.51 7.56 20.13
N LYS A 47 -2.68 7.26 19.56
CA LYS A 47 -3.43 8.11 18.61
C LYS A 47 -2.70 8.36 17.29
N ASN A 48 -1.60 7.65 17.03
CA ASN A 48 -0.87 7.76 15.77
C ASN A 48 -1.68 7.18 14.62
N ASP A 49 -1.57 7.82 13.45
CA ASP A 49 -2.00 7.22 12.20
C ASP A 49 -1.03 6.10 11.81
N ILE A 50 -1.56 4.88 11.77
CA ILE A 50 -0.82 3.67 11.42
C ILE A 50 -1.36 3.04 10.14
N THR A 51 -2.12 3.79 9.33
CA THR A 51 -2.75 3.30 8.10
C THR A 51 -1.73 2.63 7.19
N ALA A 52 -0.62 3.30 6.88
CA ALA A 52 0.44 2.77 6.03
C ALA A 52 1.03 1.44 6.54
N ALA A 53 1.24 1.33 7.87
CA ALA A 53 1.76 0.12 8.48
C ALA A 53 0.75 -1.03 8.38
N THR A 54 -0.54 -0.75 8.62
CA THR A 54 -1.61 -1.74 8.50
C THR A 54 -1.83 -2.19 7.06
N LEU A 55 -1.79 -1.28 6.07
CA LEU A 55 -1.90 -1.63 4.66
C LEU A 55 -0.70 -2.46 4.19
N THR A 56 0.51 -2.12 4.62
CA THR A 56 1.70 -2.94 4.37
C THR A 56 1.55 -4.36 4.93
N GLN A 57 1.02 -4.48 6.15
CA GLN A 57 0.72 -5.78 6.76
C GLN A 57 -0.31 -6.57 5.93
N LEU A 58 -1.37 -5.92 5.45
CA LEU A 58 -2.38 -6.57 4.59
C LEU A 58 -1.80 -7.11 3.29
N LEU A 59 -0.92 -6.34 2.64
CA LEU A 59 -0.22 -6.77 1.43
C LEU A 59 0.64 -8.01 1.72
N TYR A 60 1.43 -7.97 2.80
CA TYR A 60 2.26 -9.11 3.21
C TYR A 60 1.44 -10.37 3.53
N GLU A 61 0.33 -10.24 4.27
CA GLU A 61 -0.54 -11.37 4.59
C GLU A 61 -1.22 -11.94 3.35
N SER A 62 -1.59 -11.09 2.40
CA SER A 62 -2.14 -11.51 1.11
C SER A 62 -1.12 -12.33 0.32
N GLU A 63 0.14 -11.90 0.28
CA GLU A 63 1.23 -12.63 -0.38
C GLU A 63 1.49 -13.98 0.28
N ARG A 64 1.46 -14.04 1.62
CA ARG A 64 1.60 -15.29 2.39
C ARG A 64 0.49 -16.31 2.09
N LYS A 65 -0.72 -15.83 1.77
CA LYS A 65 -1.87 -16.66 1.38
C LYS A 65 -1.89 -16.96 -0.13
N ALA A 66 -1.08 -16.28 -0.93
CA ALA A 66 -1.06 -16.44 -2.38
C ALA A 66 -0.52 -17.82 -2.78
N LYS A 67 -1.10 -18.39 -3.84
CA LYS A 67 -0.69 -19.70 -4.39
C LYS A 67 0.71 -19.67 -5.00
N ALA A 68 1.13 -18.51 -5.48
CA ALA A 68 2.45 -18.29 -6.05
C ALA A 68 3.15 -17.20 -5.24
N GLN A 69 4.39 -17.47 -4.86
CA GLN A 69 5.27 -16.49 -4.20
C GLN A 69 6.01 -15.66 -5.27
N PRO A 70 6.52 -14.47 -4.91
CA PRO A 70 7.35 -13.69 -5.81
C PRO A 70 8.63 -14.46 -6.13
N SER A 71 9.15 -14.30 -7.34
CA SER A 71 10.42 -14.95 -7.68
C SER A 71 11.56 -14.43 -6.79
N VAL A 72 12.47 -15.32 -6.40
CA VAL A 72 13.67 -14.94 -5.63
C VAL A 72 14.49 -13.88 -6.37
N ALA A 73 14.52 -13.93 -7.71
CA ALA A 73 15.18 -12.93 -8.54
C ALA A 73 14.57 -11.54 -8.35
N MET A 74 13.24 -11.42 -8.35
CA MET A 74 12.53 -10.17 -8.08
C MET A 74 12.81 -9.64 -6.67
N LEU A 75 12.78 -10.50 -5.66
CA LEU A 75 13.06 -10.09 -4.27
C LEU A 75 14.49 -9.55 -4.12
N LYS A 76 15.47 -10.21 -4.74
CA LYS A 76 16.86 -9.72 -4.76
C LYS A 76 16.98 -8.37 -5.48
N GLU A 77 16.23 -8.17 -6.54
CA GLU A 77 16.20 -6.91 -7.27
C GLU A 77 15.60 -5.77 -6.45
N ILE A 78 14.51 -6.04 -5.71
CA ILE A 78 13.94 -5.08 -4.74
C ILE A 78 14.97 -4.68 -3.69
N ILE A 79 15.68 -5.65 -3.11
CA ILE A 79 16.68 -5.39 -2.07
C ILE A 79 17.85 -4.54 -2.61
N ARG A 80 18.33 -4.83 -3.84
CA ARG A 80 19.46 -4.12 -4.44
C ARG A 80 19.14 -2.68 -4.86
N HIS A 81 17.96 -2.46 -5.42
CA HIS A 81 17.62 -1.19 -6.09
C HIS A 81 16.58 -0.35 -5.35
N GLY A 82 15.96 -0.88 -4.30
CA GLY A 82 14.95 -0.19 -3.51
C GLY A 82 15.42 0.37 -2.18
N ASP A 83 16.73 0.50 -1.99
CA ASP A 83 17.33 0.85 -0.69
C ASP A 83 16.80 -0.06 0.45
N GLY A 84 16.71 -1.36 0.16
CA GLY A 84 16.14 -2.34 1.09
C GLY A 84 14.61 -2.26 1.30
N SER A 85 13.87 -1.44 0.54
CA SER A 85 12.42 -1.26 0.69
C SER A 85 11.63 -1.47 -0.60
N PHE A 86 10.39 -1.96 -0.48
CA PHE A 86 9.46 -2.04 -1.61
C PHE A 86 9.10 -0.65 -2.16
N SER A 87 8.94 0.35 -1.29
CA SER A 87 8.61 1.72 -1.68
C SER A 87 9.73 2.33 -2.54
N GLY A 88 10.99 2.22 -2.09
CA GLY A 88 12.14 2.69 -2.85
C GLY A 88 12.27 1.97 -4.19
N PHE A 89 12.01 0.66 -4.23
CA PHE A 89 12.06 -0.09 -5.49
C PHE A 89 11.01 0.41 -6.49
N ILE A 90 9.77 0.60 -6.04
CA ILE A 90 8.69 1.13 -6.85
C ILE A 90 9.02 2.54 -7.31
N GLN A 91 9.54 3.42 -6.45
CA GLN A 91 9.93 4.79 -6.82
C GLN A 91 11.05 4.79 -7.86
N THR A 92 12.10 3.97 -7.71
CA THR A 92 13.18 3.88 -8.69
C THR A 92 12.70 3.34 -10.04
N LYS A 93 11.81 2.33 -10.05
CA LYS A 93 11.32 1.74 -11.31
C LYS A 93 10.23 2.59 -11.98
N LEU A 94 9.24 3.07 -11.24
CA LEU A 94 8.18 3.95 -11.77
C LEU A 94 8.69 5.36 -12.06
N GLY A 95 9.60 5.89 -11.25
CA GLY A 95 10.24 7.19 -11.51
C GLY A 95 11.04 7.18 -12.81
N ASN A 96 11.73 6.08 -13.11
CA ASN A 96 12.40 5.90 -14.40
C ASN A 96 11.43 5.78 -15.58
N GLU A 97 10.26 5.15 -15.41
CA GLU A 97 9.24 5.07 -16.47
C GLU A 97 8.57 6.43 -16.73
N MET A 98 8.30 7.21 -15.67
CA MET A 98 7.75 8.57 -15.78
C MET A 98 8.75 9.53 -16.45
N ALA A 99 10.05 9.46 -16.10
CA ALA A 99 11.10 10.25 -16.73
C ALA A 99 11.26 9.94 -18.23
N LYS A 100 11.10 8.66 -18.63
CA LYS A 100 11.11 8.27 -20.04
C LYS A 100 9.91 8.80 -20.83
N PHE A 101 8.76 9.03 -20.18
CA PHE A 101 7.60 9.64 -20.83
C PHE A 101 7.81 11.14 -21.11
N GLU A 102 8.52 11.87 -20.25
CA GLU A 102 8.84 13.29 -20.48
C GLU A 102 9.84 13.48 -21.64
N GLU A 103 10.82 12.57 -21.78
CA GLU A 103 11.85 12.65 -22.82
C GLU A 103 11.28 12.45 -24.25
N VAL A 104 10.24 11.63 -24.41
CA VAL A 104 9.61 11.36 -25.72
C VAL A 104 8.74 12.53 -26.22
N THR A 105 8.30 13.44 -25.34
CA THR A 105 7.46 14.59 -25.74
C THR A 105 8.24 15.84 -26.17
N THR A 106 9.58 15.85 -26.05
CA THR A 106 10.42 17.00 -26.42
C THR A 106 11.31 16.72 -27.64
N THR A 107 10.85 15.93 -28.61
CA THR A 107 11.44 16.02 -29.96
C THR A 107 10.67 17.11 -30.72
N PRO A 108 11.24 18.31 -30.94
CA PRO A 108 10.62 19.27 -31.83
C PRO A 108 10.65 18.65 -33.22
N ALA A 109 9.47 18.52 -33.85
CA ALA A 109 9.39 18.26 -35.27
C ALA A 109 10.16 19.38 -35.99
N LEU A 110 11.38 19.08 -36.43
CA LEU A 110 12.15 19.97 -37.28
C LEU A 110 11.60 19.81 -38.71
N ASN A 111 10.99 20.87 -39.20
CA ASN A 111 10.50 21.05 -40.56
C ASN A 111 11.49 20.51 -41.61
N GLN A 112 11.01 19.66 -42.51
CA GLN A 112 11.32 19.70 -43.95
C GLN A 112 10.06 19.36 -44.74
#